data_AF-T0HBM8-F1
#
_entry.id   AF-T0HBM8-F1
#
_cell.length_a   1.000
_cell.length_b   1.000
_cell.length_c   1.000
_cell.angle_alpha   90.00
_cell.angle_beta   90.00
_cell.angle_gamma   90.00
#
_symmetry.space_group_name_H-M   'P 1'
#
loop_
_entity.id
_entity.type
_entity.pdbx_description
1 polymer ?
#
loop_
_entity_poly.entity_id
_entity_poly.type
_entity_poly.pdbx_seq_one_letter_code
_entity_poly.pdbx_strand_id
1 'polypeptide(L)'
;MKFPISHSAVFLSPETKSLLGSANEGENLLQLSLRKLSKVLPDSLVFFNSWPFATETNTYDFLNIQILEETSEISFIKEVSSRLPKSRTGDPDWDDASFFYFTGLFPCLDENLSLEIYQRHDRYLSQYSYSENLPSGIVPAILSREFANGIPDTIKTSAQEYLNKNINHYDVEIFYHAPDLRQYRLDFSLKNKRSLNLVGGFLKSKEDWSYSEILPWILEHPEVFRTGPSYLELEVYRGCELSCSFCPRQFTPNDQDGTFLSPEFLENLLKQQEESFSNEYSVCFGGLGEPLLHPKFTELITAALGTSSLMRELIVETALYSDLNSILEFLNTLDSASKERITWIVNLTTFNPEKYKTLYGKKELDRVLSNLEELGKIFPKDRIYLQFLKIREAEDEVETWVDETEKQGYGVVLQKYNRYAGLMPEKRVTDLTPIQREFCWHLNRDLYVNSNGTVSVCKQIPNKESGNLHKETLMQIWRKGLPSFADSLNGKHETTGAPCLSCDEWYTFNA
;
A
#
# COMPACT_ATOMS: atom_id res chain seq x y z
N MET A 1 -34.57 13.24 -9.99
CA MET A 1 -33.35 13.78 -10.62
C MET A 1 -33.73 14.34 -11.98
N LYS A 2 -33.14 15.47 -12.35
CA LYS A 2 -33.42 16.19 -13.60
C LYS A 2 -32.87 15.42 -14.81
N PHE A 3 -31.72 14.80 -14.62
CA PHE A 3 -31.00 14.01 -15.60
C PHE A 3 -30.78 12.59 -15.05
N PRO A 4 -31.80 11.70 -15.13
CA PRO A 4 -31.68 10.34 -14.62
C PRO A 4 -30.50 9.58 -15.26
N ILE A 5 -29.66 8.93 -14.45
CA ILE A 5 -28.62 7.99 -14.85
C ILE A 5 -29.29 6.64 -15.01
N SER A 6 -29.00 5.95 -16.11
CA SER A 6 -29.53 4.62 -16.41
C SER A 6 -28.45 3.58 -16.72
N HIS A 7 -27.18 3.95 -16.52
CA HIS A 7 -26.04 3.11 -16.85
C HIS A 7 -25.05 3.04 -15.70
N SER A 8 -24.42 1.88 -15.57
CA SER A 8 -23.31 1.63 -14.65
C SER A 8 -22.18 0.93 -15.39
N ALA A 9 -20.94 1.13 -14.94
CA ALA A 9 -19.76 0.51 -15.51
C ALA A 9 -18.87 -0.06 -14.40
N VAL A 10 -18.42 -1.29 -14.58
CA VAL A 10 -17.54 -2.02 -13.65
C VAL A 10 -16.29 -2.44 -14.41
N PHE A 11 -15.17 -1.81 -14.07
CA PHE A 11 -13.86 -2.18 -14.59
C PHE A 11 -13.15 -3.14 -13.64
N LEU A 12 -12.75 -4.29 -14.16
CA LEU A 12 -11.94 -5.30 -13.49
C LEU A 12 -10.56 -5.32 -14.15
N SER A 13 -9.54 -4.92 -13.39
CA SER A 13 -8.14 -5.09 -13.79
C SER A 13 -7.82 -6.58 -14.02
N PRO A 14 -6.76 -6.92 -14.77
CA PRO A 14 -6.34 -8.32 -14.94
C PRO A 14 -6.17 -9.06 -13.61
N GLU A 15 -5.59 -8.39 -12.60
CA GLU A 15 -5.38 -8.92 -11.25
C GLU A 15 -6.71 -9.16 -10.54
N THR A 16 -7.62 -8.19 -10.59
CA THR A 16 -8.96 -8.31 -9.98
C THR A 16 -9.79 -9.39 -10.67
N LYS A 17 -9.72 -9.48 -12.01
CA LYS A 17 -10.38 -10.54 -12.80
C LYS A 17 -9.90 -11.92 -12.37
N SER A 18 -8.59 -12.12 -12.26
CA SER A 18 -8.00 -13.38 -11.82
C SER A 18 -8.38 -13.72 -10.38
N LEU A 19 -8.40 -12.72 -9.49
CA LEU A 19 -8.80 -12.90 -8.10
C LEU A 19 -10.25 -13.38 -8.01
N LEU A 20 -11.19 -12.64 -8.62
CA LEU A 20 -12.62 -12.94 -8.53
C LEU A 20 -12.99 -14.27 -9.20
N GLY A 21 -12.33 -14.62 -10.31
CA GLY A 21 -12.58 -15.90 -11.00
C GLY A 21 -12.04 -17.12 -10.25
N SER A 22 -11.14 -16.94 -9.28
CA SER A 22 -10.59 -18.02 -8.45
C SER A 22 -11.19 -18.05 -7.03
N ALA A 23 -11.92 -17.01 -6.62
CA ALA A 23 -12.51 -16.91 -5.30
C ALA A 23 -13.82 -17.70 -5.22
N ASN A 24 -13.90 -18.66 -4.30
CA ASN A 24 -15.10 -19.49 -4.07
C ASN A 24 -16.37 -18.65 -3.78
N GLU A 25 -16.20 -17.47 -3.19
CA GLU A 25 -17.28 -16.55 -2.81
C GLU A 25 -17.53 -15.44 -3.84
N GLY A 26 -16.76 -15.40 -4.95
CA GLY A 26 -16.81 -14.34 -5.94
C GLY A 26 -18.21 -14.11 -6.54
N GLU A 27 -18.95 -15.18 -6.84
CA GLU A 27 -20.30 -15.07 -7.40
C GLU A 27 -21.33 -14.53 -6.40
N ASN A 28 -21.22 -14.90 -5.12
CA ASN A 28 -22.09 -14.38 -4.06
C ASN A 28 -21.83 -12.88 -3.85
N LEU A 29 -20.56 -12.46 -3.87
CA LEU A 29 -20.17 -11.06 -3.74
C LEU A 29 -20.61 -10.22 -4.95
N LEU A 30 -20.54 -10.78 -6.16
CA LEU A 30 -21.14 -10.18 -7.36
C LEU A 30 -22.64 -10.02 -7.20
N GLN A 31 -23.36 -11.07 -6.79
CA GLN A 31 -24.80 -11.02 -6.62
C GLN A 31 -25.21 -9.94 -5.61
N LEU A 32 -24.50 -9.84 -4.49
CA LEU A 32 -24.75 -8.81 -3.49
C LEU A 32 -24.49 -7.41 -4.04
N SER A 33 -23.37 -7.21 -4.75
CA SER A 33 -23.05 -5.93 -5.42
C SER A 33 -24.18 -5.50 -6.37
N LEU A 34 -24.61 -6.40 -7.26
CA LEU A 34 -25.68 -6.13 -8.22
C LEU A 34 -27.01 -5.82 -7.53
N ARG A 35 -27.38 -6.56 -6.48
CA ARG A 35 -28.59 -6.29 -5.68
C ARG A 35 -28.56 -4.92 -5.01
N LYS A 36 -27.39 -4.50 -4.51
CA LYS A 36 -27.21 -3.16 -3.94
C LYS A 36 -27.38 -2.08 -5.00
N LEU A 37 -26.75 -2.26 -6.17
CA LEU A 37 -26.92 -1.35 -7.30
C LEU A 37 -28.37 -1.23 -7.75
N SER A 38 -29.10 -2.34 -7.87
CA SER A 38 -30.50 -2.31 -8.34
C SER A 38 -31.45 -1.54 -7.43
N LYS A 39 -31.11 -1.37 -6.16
CA LYS A 39 -31.89 -0.55 -5.22
C LYS A 39 -31.62 0.96 -5.41
N VAL A 40 -30.44 1.34 -5.89
CA VAL A 40 -30.05 2.74 -6.14
C VAL A 40 -30.40 3.18 -7.56
N LEU A 41 -30.10 2.33 -8.54
CA LEU A 41 -30.43 2.51 -9.95
C LEU A 41 -31.21 1.29 -10.46
N PRO A 42 -32.54 1.26 -10.22
CA PRO A 42 -33.40 0.25 -10.84
C PRO A 42 -33.26 0.28 -12.36
N ASP A 43 -33.29 -0.90 -12.99
CA ASP A 43 -33.19 -1.06 -14.45
C ASP A 43 -31.88 -0.57 -15.09
N SER A 44 -30.81 -0.40 -14.30
CA SER A 44 -29.50 0.02 -14.83
C SER A 44 -28.97 -0.98 -15.88
N LEU A 45 -28.50 -0.44 -17.01
CA LEU A 45 -27.65 -1.19 -17.95
C LEU A 45 -26.21 -1.18 -17.41
N VAL A 46 -25.74 -2.34 -16.97
CA VAL A 46 -24.43 -2.52 -16.33
C VAL A 46 -23.43 -3.09 -17.33
N PHE A 47 -22.41 -2.31 -17.63
CA PHE A 47 -21.29 -2.75 -18.44
C PHE A 47 -20.18 -3.34 -17.57
N PHE A 48 -19.63 -4.48 -18.00
CA PHE A 48 -18.39 -5.04 -17.46
C PHE A 48 -17.34 -5.08 -18.56
N ASN A 49 -16.08 -4.81 -18.23
CA ASN A 49 -14.99 -4.96 -19.19
C ASN A 49 -14.62 -6.44 -19.44
N SER A 50 -14.94 -7.31 -18.49
CA SER A 50 -14.70 -8.74 -18.53
C SER A 50 -15.62 -9.49 -17.56
N TRP A 51 -15.83 -10.78 -17.79
CA TRP A 51 -16.70 -11.62 -16.96
C TRP A 51 -15.94 -12.86 -16.45
N PRO A 52 -15.36 -12.82 -15.24
CA PRO A 52 -14.61 -13.95 -14.68
C PRO A 52 -15.49 -15.00 -13.98
N PHE A 53 -16.82 -14.93 -14.09
CA PHE A 53 -17.75 -15.78 -13.35
C PHE A 53 -18.28 -16.92 -14.21
N ALA A 54 -18.59 -18.06 -13.58
CA ALA A 54 -19.13 -19.23 -14.28
C ALA A 54 -20.61 -19.04 -14.60
N THR A 55 -21.34 -18.42 -13.68
CA THR A 55 -22.74 -18.05 -13.88
C THR A 55 -22.89 -17.03 -15.01
N GLU A 56 -23.75 -17.34 -15.99
CA GLU A 56 -24.03 -16.47 -17.14
C GLU A 56 -24.77 -15.19 -16.72
N THR A 57 -24.55 -14.10 -17.47
CA THR A 57 -25.11 -12.79 -17.17
C THR A 57 -26.65 -12.76 -17.13
N ASN A 58 -27.31 -13.62 -17.92
CA ASN A 58 -28.77 -13.79 -17.98
C ASN A 58 -29.40 -14.25 -16.65
N THR A 59 -28.61 -14.80 -15.73
CA THR A 59 -29.09 -15.27 -14.42
C THR A 59 -29.39 -14.10 -13.47
N TYR A 60 -28.82 -12.93 -13.74
CA TYR A 60 -29.03 -11.70 -12.96
C TYR A 60 -30.11 -10.83 -13.62
N ASP A 61 -31.29 -11.40 -13.84
CA ASP A 61 -32.40 -10.84 -14.64
C ASP A 61 -33.00 -9.51 -14.13
N PHE A 62 -32.64 -9.09 -12.91
CA PHE A 62 -33.04 -7.82 -12.31
C PHE A 62 -32.18 -6.62 -12.76
N LEU A 63 -31.10 -6.85 -13.51
CA LEU A 63 -30.31 -5.82 -14.19
C LEU A 63 -29.94 -6.27 -15.60
N ASN A 64 -29.75 -5.32 -16.52
CA ASN A 64 -29.31 -5.64 -17.88
C ASN A 64 -27.78 -5.61 -17.90
N ILE A 65 -27.12 -6.76 -18.09
CA ILE A 65 -25.66 -6.85 -18.03
C ILE A 65 -25.09 -7.06 -19.43
N GLN A 66 -24.12 -6.24 -19.82
CA GLN A 66 -23.37 -6.36 -21.08
C GLN A 66 -21.87 -6.38 -20.84
N ILE A 67 -21.16 -7.13 -21.67
CA ILE A 67 -19.69 -7.24 -21.61
C ILE A 67 -19.10 -6.45 -22.78
N LEU A 68 -18.22 -5.51 -22.47
CA LEU A 68 -17.46 -4.71 -23.43
C LEU A 68 -15.98 -5.09 -23.28
N GLU A 69 -15.49 -6.01 -24.09
CA GLU A 69 -14.14 -6.59 -23.92
C GLU A 69 -13.04 -5.53 -24.08
N GLU A 70 -12.56 -4.99 -22.96
CA GLU A 70 -11.56 -3.92 -22.91
C GLU A 70 -10.53 -4.21 -21.81
N THR A 71 -9.25 -4.08 -22.16
CA THR A 71 -8.14 -4.33 -21.22
C THR A 71 -7.65 -3.08 -20.51
N SER A 72 -7.88 -1.91 -21.12
CA SER A 72 -7.53 -0.61 -20.57
C SER A 72 -8.75 0.05 -19.93
N GLU A 73 -8.54 0.65 -18.75
CA GLU A 73 -9.57 1.42 -18.05
C GLU A 73 -10.14 2.54 -18.91
N ILE A 74 -9.26 3.28 -19.59
CA ILE A 74 -9.65 4.45 -20.38
C ILE A 74 -10.41 4.04 -21.65
N SER A 75 -9.96 2.97 -22.32
CA SER A 75 -10.68 2.43 -23.48
C SER A 75 -12.08 1.96 -23.08
N PHE A 76 -12.20 1.28 -21.94
CA PHE A 76 -13.49 0.86 -21.39
C PHE A 76 -14.42 2.03 -21.08
N ILE A 77 -13.92 3.06 -20.40
CA ILE A 77 -14.70 4.29 -20.10
C ILE A 77 -15.20 4.96 -21.38
N LYS A 78 -14.38 5.03 -22.43
CA LYS A 78 -14.75 5.60 -23.73
C LYS A 78 -15.78 4.76 -24.47
N GLU A 79 -15.63 3.44 -24.47
CA GLU A 79 -16.62 2.56 -25.09
C GLU A 79 -17.97 2.69 -24.36
N VAL A 80 -17.98 2.68 -23.02
CA VAL A 80 -19.20 2.95 -22.21
C VAL A 80 -19.83 4.29 -22.60
N SER A 81 -19.01 5.35 -22.64
CA SER A 81 -19.43 6.71 -23.00
C SER A 81 -20.16 6.76 -24.36
N SER A 82 -19.68 5.99 -25.35
CA SER A 82 -20.29 5.89 -26.69
C SER A 82 -21.66 5.19 -26.71
N ARG A 83 -21.97 4.37 -25.70
CA ARG A 83 -23.21 3.60 -25.56
C ARG A 83 -24.30 4.32 -24.75
N LEU A 84 -23.94 5.44 -24.12
CA LEU A 84 -24.88 6.21 -23.31
C LEU A 84 -26.00 6.83 -24.19
N PRO A 85 -27.19 7.12 -23.63
CA PRO A 85 -28.31 7.70 -24.38
C PRO A 85 -27.97 9.10 -24.90
N LYS A 86 -28.55 9.53 -26.02
CA LYS A 86 -28.37 10.91 -26.49
C LYS A 86 -28.70 11.91 -25.38
N SER A 87 -27.92 13.00 -25.34
CA SER A 87 -28.18 14.09 -24.40
C SER A 87 -29.62 14.57 -24.54
N ARG A 88 -30.26 14.82 -23.39
CA ARG A 88 -31.64 15.30 -23.28
C ARG A 88 -31.72 16.83 -23.43
N THR A 89 -30.59 17.52 -23.34
CA THR A 89 -30.51 18.98 -23.39
C THR A 89 -30.65 19.49 -24.82
N GLY A 90 -30.17 18.69 -25.79
CA GLY A 90 -30.04 19.10 -27.18
C GLY A 90 -28.97 20.17 -27.40
N ASP A 91 -28.19 20.49 -26.36
CA ASP A 91 -27.11 21.47 -26.38
C ASP A 91 -25.85 20.82 -26.98
N PRO A 92 -25.26 21.36 -28.05
CA PRO A 92 -24.03 20.82 -28.61
C PRO A 92 -22.82 21.03 -27.68
N ASP A 93 -22.88 22.01 -26.78
CA ASP A 93 -21.79 22.41 -25.90
C ASP A 93 -21.94 21.79 -24.50
N TRP A 94 -23.03 21.06 -24.23
CA TRP A 94 -23.26 20.44 -22.93
C TRP A 94 -24.05 19.12 -23.00
N ASP A 95 -23.42 18.05 -22.50
CA ASP A 95 -23.99 16.69 -22.45
C ASP A 95 -24.29 16.27 -21.00
N ASP A 96 -25.57 16.00 -20.72
CA ASP A 96 -26.07 15.60 -19.42
C ASP A 96 -26.01 14.09 -19.12
N ALA A 97 -25.48 13.28 -20.05
CA ALA A 97 -25.38 11.85 -19.87
C ALA A 97 -24.22 11.49 -18.93
N SER A 98 -24.55 10.81 -17.83
CA SER A 98 -23.59 10.29 -16.86
C SER A 98 -23.84 8.82 -16.54
N PHE A 99 -22.87 8.17 -15.91
CA PHE A 99 -22.96 6.79 -15.46
C PHE A 99 -22.25 6.57 -14.12
N PHE A 100 -22.71 5.57 -13.37
CA PHE A 100 -21.99 5.11 -12.18
C PHE A 100 -20.77 4.30 -12.59
N TYR A 101 -19.65 4.52 -11.92
CA TYR A 101 -18.38 3.88 -12.24
C TYR A 101 -17.75 3.23 -11.02
N PHE A 102 -17.32 1.99 -11.20
CA PHE A 102 -16.64 1.18 -10.20
C PHE A 102 -15.38 0.54 -10.77
N THR A 103 -14.32 0.49 -9.97
CA THR A 103 -13.03 -0.14 -10.32
C THR A 103 -12.87 -1.52 -9.67
N GLY A 104 -13.99 -2.20 -9.43
CA GLY A 104 -14.09 -3.46 -8.70
C GLY A 104 -15.54 -3.75 -8.33
N LEU A 105 -15.77 -4.77 -7.52
CA LEU A 105 -17.10 -5.06 -6.98
C LEU A 105 -17.38 -4.20 -5.74
N PHE A 106 -18.62 -4.18 -5.25
CA PHE A 106 -19.05 -3.24 -4.20
C PHE A 106 -20.15 -3.86 -3.31
N PRO A 107 -19.89 -5.00 -2.66
CA PRO A 107 -20.90 -5.70 -1.86
C PRO A 107 -21.33 -4.91 -0.60
N CYS A 108 -20.51 -3.96 -0.15
CA CYS A 108 -20.79 -3.08 0.98
C CYS A 108 -21.24 -1.66 0.55
N LEU A 109 -21.75 -1.52 -0.68
CA LEU A 109 -22.26 -0.24 -1.18
C LEU A 109 -23.37 0.30 -0.26
N ASP A 110 -23.21 1.53 0.19
CA ASP A 110 -24.22 2.25 0.96
C ASP A 110 -25.22 2.87 -0.01
N GLU A 111 -26.44 2.32 0.02
CA GLU A 111 -27.52 2.69 -0.90
C GLU A 111 -27.94 4.16 -0.73
N ASN A 112 -27.98 4.66 0.50
CA ASN A 112 -28.44 6.02 0.80
C ASN A 112 -27.39 7.04 0.37
N LEU A 113 -26.12 6.81 0.71
CA LEU A 113 -25.03 7.72 0.33
C LEU A 113 -24.78 7.70 -1.18
N SER A 114 -24.97 6.56 -1.84
CA SER A 114 -24.91 6.46 -3.30
C SER A 114 -26.02 7.29 -3.98
N LEU A 115 -27.22 7.30 -3.40
CA LEU A 115 -28.29 8.17 -3.88
C LEU A 115 -27.99 9.65 -3.60
N GLU A 116 -27.39 9.97 -2.44
CA GLU A 116 -27.02 11.35 -2.09
C GLU A 116 -25.96 11.93 -3.04
N ILE A 117 -24.84 11.23 -3.26
CA ILE A 117 -23.82 11.70 -4.20
C ILE A 117 -24.39 11.83 -5.62
N TYR A 118 -25.31 10.95 -6.00
CA TYR A 118 -26.00 11.05 -7.28
C TYR A 118 -26.90 12.30 -7.37
N GLN A 119 -27.69 12.59 -6.34
CA GLN A 119 -28.49 13.81 -6.30
C GLN A 119 -27.63 15.08 -6.37
N ARG A 120 -26.43 15.07 -5.76
CA ARG A 120 -25.48 16.18 -5.82
C ARG A 120 -24.89 16.34 -7.21
N HIS A 121 -24.46 15.25 -7.84
CA HIS A 121 -23.99 15.23 -9.22
C HIS A 121 -25.03 15.85 -10.18
N ASP A 122 -26.29 15.41 -10.08
CA ASP A 122 -27.41 15.94 -10.89
C ASP A 122 -27.71 17.41 -10.58
N ARG A 123 -27.64 17.81 -9.31
CA ARG A 123 -27.94 19.19 -8.88
C ARG A 123 -26.89 20.19 -9.35
N TYR A 124 -25.61 19.82 -9.26
CA TYR A 124 -24.48 20.69 -9.58
C TYR A 124 -23.94 20.49 -10.99
N LEU A 125 -24.53 19.57 -11.77
CA LEU A 125 -24.15 19.27 -13.15
C LEU A 125 -22.66 18.94 -13.29
N SER A 126 -22.14 18.21 -12.30
CA SER A 126 -20.71 17.89 -12.22
C SER A 126 -20.30 16.96 -13.33
N GLN A 127 -19.08 17.12 -13.81
CA GLN A 127 -18.48 16.23 -14.80
C GLN A 127 -17.89 14.97 -14.17
N TYR A 128 -17.47 15.08 -12.90
CA TYR A 128 -16.98 13.96 -12.10
C TYR A 128 -17.41 14.11 -10.63
N SER A 129 -17.87 13.03 -10.01
CA SER A 129 -18.18 13.00 -8.58
C SER A 129 -17.54 11.79 -7.90
N TYR A 130 -16.94 12.00 -6.73
CA TYR A 130 -16.34 10.94 -5.93
C TYR A 130 -16.31 11.34 -4.45
N SER A 131 -15.98 10.40 -3.57
CA SER A 131 -15.71 10.71 -2.17
C SER A 131 -14.23 10.71 -1.86
N GLU A 132 -13.76 11.67 -1.06
CA GLU A 132 -12.38 11.69 -0.60
C GLU A 132 -12.18 10.87 0.68
N ASN A 133 -13.18 10.81 1.57
CA ASN A 133 -13.03 10.19 2.89
C ASN A 133 -13.75 8.85 3.07
N LEU A 134 -14.56 8.43 2.10
CA LEU A 134 -15.16 7.11 2.09
C LEU A 134 -14.23 6.11 1.39
N PRO A 135 -14.05 4.90 1.94
CA PRO A 135 -13.36 3.81 1.27
C PRO A 135 -13.95 3.48 -0.10
N SER A 136 -13.09 3.03 -1.02
CA SER A 136 -13.54 2.47 -2.31
C SER A 136 -14.53 1.32 -2.08
N GLY A 137 -15.60 1.26 -2.89
CA GLY A 137 -16.65 0.23 -2.77
C GLY A 137 -17.83 0.61 -1.88
N ILE A 138 -17.80 1.75 -1.18
CA ILE A 138 -18.94 2.25 -0.39
C ILE A 138 -19.90 3.09 -1.24
N VAL A 139 -19.38 3.97 -2.10
CA VAL A 139 -20.17 4.78 -3.04
C VAL A 139 -19.56 4.70 -4.45
N PRO A 140 -20.36 4.89 -5.50
CA PRO A 140 -19.86 4.98 -6.87
C PRO A 140 -19.04 6.27 -7.07
N ALA A 141 -18.09 6.23 -8.01
CA ALA A 141 -17.74 7.44 -8.74
C ALA A 141 -18.82 7.70 -9.81
N ILE A 142 -19.06 8.95 -10.19
CA ILE A 142 -20.02 9.29 -11.24
C ILE A 142 -19.29 10.11 -12.30
N LEU A 143 -19.31 9.63 -13.54
CA LEU A 143 -18.62 10.23 -14.67
C LEU A 143 -19.65 10.70 -15.68
N SER A 144 -19.49 11.93 -16.17
CA SER A 144 -20.18 12.43 -17.35
C SER A 144 -19.54 11.91 -18.63
N ARG A 145 -20.32 11.88 -19.73
CA ARG A 145 -19.81 11.66 -21.08
C ARG A 145 -18.73 12.68 -21.45
N GLU A 146 -18.93 13.93 -21.06
CA GLU A 146 -18.00 15.02 -21.37
C GLU A 146 -16.63 14.77 -20.74
N PHE A 147 -16.59 14.40 -19.45
CA PHE A 147 -15.34 13.99 -18.79
C PHE A 147 -14.70 12.81 -19.51
N ALA A 148 -15.45 11.73 -19.75
CA ALA A 148 -14.96 10.52 -20.38
C ALA A 148 -14.33 10.79 -21.77
N ASN A 149 -14.96 11.65 -22.57
CA ASN A 149 -14.46 12.03 -23.90
C ASN A 149 -13.27 13.00 -23.83
N GLY A 150 -13.16 13.78 -22.75
CA GLY A 150 -12.05 14.70 -22.51
C GLY A 150 -10.73 14.02 -22.14
N ILE A 151 -10.77 12.75 -21.71
CA ILE A 151 -9.56 12.00 -21.35
C ILE A 151 -8.74 11.68 -22.62
N PRO A 152 -7.44 12.03 -22.70
CA PRO A 152 -6.60 11.68 -23.84
C PRO A 152 -6.34 10.17 -23.94
N ASP A 153 -6.33 9.60 -25.15
CA ASP A 153 -6.04 8.17 -25.37
C ASP A 153 -4.63 7.74 -24.95
N THR A 154 -3.71 8.71 -24.81
CA THR A 154 -2.29 8.46 -24.57
C THR A 154 -1.92 8.32 -23.09
N ILE A 155 -2.86 8.54 -22.16
CA ILE A 155 -2.54 8.45 -20.73
C ILE A 155 -2.36 6.99 -20.31
N LYS A 156 -1.48 6.77 -19.33
CA LYS A 156 -1.21 5.45 -18.72
C LYS A 156 -1.72 5.35 -17.28
N THR A 157 -2.42 6.38 -16.83
CA THR A 157 -2.92 6.52 -15.45
C THR A 157 -4.41 6.20 -15.40
N SER A 158 -4.95 5.99 -14.20
CA SER A 158 -6.39 5.83 -14.00
C SER A 158 -7.16 7.11 -14.30
N ALA A 159 -8.48 6.99 -14.49
CA ALA A 159 -9.36 8.15 -14.66
C ALA A 159 -9.33 9.10 -13.44
N GLN A 160 -9.28 8.54 -12.22
CA GLN A 160 -9.16 9.32 -10.99
C GLN A 160 -7.81 10.05 -10.89
N GLU A 161 -6.71 9.40 -11.25
CA GLU A 161 -5.39 10.03 -11.20
C GLU A 161 -5.28 11.15 -12.26
N TYR A 162 -5.85 10.93 -13.45
CA TYR A 162 -5.95 11.96 -14.47
C TYR A 162 -6.76 13.16 -13.97
N LEU A 163 -7.92 12.93 -13.34
CA LEU A 163 -8.72 13.99 -12.72
C LEU A 163 -7.91 14.75 -11.68
N ASN A 164 -7.23 14.06 -10.75
CA ASN A 164 -6.48 14.71 -9.68
C ASN A 164 -5.39 15.67 -10.22
N LYS A 165 -4.76 15.33 -11.36
CA LYS A 165 -3.76 16.18 -12.03
C LYS A 165 -4.38 17.34 -12.82
N ASN A 166 -5.66 17.27 -13.15
CA ASN A 166 -6.37 18.24 -14.01
C ASN A 166 -7.64 18.79 -13.34
N ILE A 167 -7.74 18.75 -12.01
CA ILE A 167 -9.00 18.98 -11.29
C ILE A 167 -9.60 20.37 -11.57
N ASN A 168 -8.74 21.36 -11.82
CA ASN A 168 -9.15 22.73 -12.14
C ASN A 168 -9.80 22.89 -13.52
N HIS A 169 -9.79 21.85 -14.35
CA HIS A 169 -10.36 21.87 -15.71
C HIS A 169 -11.75 21.22 -15.76
N TYR A 170 -12.25 20.70 -14.63
CA TYR A 170 -13.51 19.97 -14.58
C TYR A 170 -14.40 20.49 -13.44
N ASP A 171 -15.71 20.43 -13.65
CA ASP A 171 -16.68 20.64 -12.59
C ASP A 171 -16.76 19.37 -11.73
N VAL A 172 -16.20 19.42 -10.51
CA VAL A 172 -16.04 18.25 -9.65
C VAL A 172 -16.86 18.40 -8.38
N GLU A 173 -17.60 17.34 -8.04
CA GLU A 173 -18.29 17.23 -6.76
C GLU A 173 -17.52 16.25 -5.85
N ILE A 174 -16.92 16.79 -4.79
CA ILE A 174 -16.18 16.01 -3.79
C ILE A 174 -17.09 15.77 -2.59
N PHE A 175 -17.45 14.51 -2.40
CA PHE A 175 -18.39 14.05 -1.39
C PHE A 175 -17.68 13.71 -0.07
N TYR A 176 -18.15 14.28 1.03
CA TYR A 176 -17.68 13.96 2.37
C TYR A 176 -18.84 13.56 3.27
N HIS A 177 -18.64 12.51 4.06
CA HIS A 177 -19.60 12.08 5.07
C HIS A 177 -18.88 11.55 6.31
N ALA A 178 -19.39 11.82 7.52
CA ALA A 178 -18.77 11.31 8.76
C ALA A 178 -19.13 9.82 8.98
N PRO A 179 -18.27 9.03 9.65
CA PRO A 179 -16.94 9.36 10.19
C PRO A 179 -15.88 9.55 9.09
N ASP A 180 -14.74 10.17 9.39
CA ASP A 180 -13.60 10.18 8.44
C ASP A 180 -12.81 8.87 8.56
N LEU A 181 -12.74 8.10 7.47
CA LEU A 181 -12.05 6.80 7.43
C LEU A 181 -10.73 6.82 6.66
N ARG A 182 -10.21 7.99 6.25
CA ARG A 182 -8.96 8.08 5.46
C ARG A 182 -7.78 7.43 6.18
N GLN A 183 -7.67 7.62 7.50
CA GLN A 183 -6.60 6.99 8.29
C GLN A 183 -6.67 5.46 8.26
N TYR A 184 -7.86 4.88 8.12
CA TYR A 184 -8.04 3.43 8.16
C TYR A 184 -7.59 2.76 6.87
N ARG A 185 -7.57 3.52 5.75
CA ARG A 185 -7.19 3.02 4.41
C ARG A 185 -7.87 1.69 4.10
N LEU A 186 -9.17 1.64 4.36
CA LEU A 186 -10.01 0.49 4.05
C LEU A 186 -10.29 0.46 2.55
N ASP A 187 -10.55 -0.73 2.03
CA ASP A 187 -10.93 -0.94 0.64
C ASP A 187 -11.98 -2.06 0.58
N PHE A 188 -13.19 -1.71 0.16
CA PHE A 188 -14.32 -2.62 -0.02
C PHE A 188 -14.56 -2.97 -1.50
N SER A 189 -13.61 -2.62 -2.39
CA SER A 189 -13.76 -2.77 -3.85
C SER A 189 -13.35 -4.13 -4.42
N LEU A 190 -12.90 -5.06 -3.56
CA LEU A 190 -12.47 -6.41 -3.93
C LEU A 190 -11.33 -6.47 -4.98
N LYS A 191 -10.51 -5.41 -5.08
CA LYS A 191 -9.40 -5.33 -6.05
C LYS A 191 -8.27 -6.30 -5.78
N ASN A 192 -8.06 -6.64 -4.50
CA ASN A 192 -6.98 -7.49 -4.02
C ASN A 192 -7.45 -8.40 -2.87
N LYS A 193 -6.63 -9.39 -2.51
CA LYS A 193 -6.99 -10.37 -1.47
C LYS A 193 -7.23 -9.72 -0.10
N ARG A 194 -6.56 -8.60 0.21
CA ARG A 194 -6.77 -7.87 1.47
C ARG A 194 -8.18 -7.28 1.54
N SER A 195 -8.64 -6.64 0.47
CA SER A 195 -10.00 -6.12 0.36
C SER A 195 -11.05 -7.25 0.40
N LEU A 196 -10.76 -8.40 -0.22
CA LEU A 196 -11.61 -9.59 -0.14
C LEU A 196 -11.75 -10.11 1.29
N ASN A 197 -10.63 -10.28 1.99
CA ASN A 197 -10.62 -10.73 3.38
C ASN A 197 -11.31 -9.73 4.33
N LEU A 198 -11.14 -8.43 4.11
CA LEU A 198 -11.83 -7.38 4.86
C LEU A 198 -13.35 -7.51 4.68
N VAL A 199 -13.83 -7.52 3.44
CA VAL A 199 -15.26 -7.63 3.12
C VAL A 199 -15.84 -8.95 3.66
N GLY A 200 -15.14 -10.07 3.48
CA GLY A 200 -15.57 -11.36 4.03
C GLY A 200 -15.70 -11.34 5.55
N GLY A 201 -14.87 -10.55 6.25
CA GLY A 201 -15.01 -10.30 7.69
C GLY A 201 -16.30 -9.56 8.05
N PHE A 202 -16.65 -8.50 7.33
CA PHE A 202 -17.89 -7.73 7.53
C PHE A 202 -19.14 -8.56 7.23
N LEU A 203 -19.11 -9.32 6.13
CA LEU A 203 -20.26 -10.10 5.66
C LEU A 203 -20.57 -11.31 6.54
N LYS A 204 -19.62 -11.78 7.37
CA LYS A 204 -19.91 -12.76 8.43
C LYS A 204 -20.88 -12.24 9.48
N SER A 205 -20.93 -10.93 9.69
CA SER A 205 -21.85 -10.32 10.66
C SER A 205 -23.20 -9.98 10.03
N LYS A 206 -23.20 -9.30 8.87
CA LYS A 206 -24.41 -8.96 8.12
C LYS A 206 -24.07 -8.49 6.70
N GLU A 207 -25.07 -8.48 5.80
CA GLU A 207 -24.94 -7.98 4.43
C GLU A 207 -25.30 -6.49 4.29
N ASP A 208 -26.29 -6.02 5.07
CA ASP A 208 -26.78 -4.64 5.00
C ASP A 208 -25.98 -3.72 5.93
N TRP A 209 -24.91 -3.15 5.38
CA TRP A 209 -24.06 -2.16 6.03
C TRP A 209 -24.43 -0.73 5.61
N SER A 210 -24.52 0.16 6.60
CA SER A 210 -24.44 1.60 6.40
C SER A 210 -23.03 2.08 6.73
N TYR A 211 -22.53 3.08 6.03
CA TYR A 211 -21.20 3.65 6.22
C TYR A 211 -20.93 4.08 7.66
N SER A 212 -21.93 4.68 8.32
CA SER A 212 -21.82 5.16 9.70
C SER A 212 -21.59 4.03 10.72
N GLU A 213 -21.88 2.78 10.37
CA GLU A 213 -21.71 1.61 11.25
C GLU A 213 -20.30 1.02 11.15
N ILE A 214 -19.54 1.35 10.09
CA ILE A 214 -18.23 0.76 9.81
C ILE A 214 -17.24 1.05 10.93
N LEU A 215 -17.12 2.32 11.34
CA LEU A 215 -16.14 2.70 12.36
C LEU A 215 -16.44 2.06 13.72
N PRO A 216 -17.65 2.22 14.32
CA PRO A 216 -17.95 1.59 15.60
C PRO A 216 -17.70 0.08 15.58
N TRP A 217 -18.07 -0.59 14.49
CA TRP A 217 -17.89 -2.02 14.38
C TRP A 217 -16.42 -2.44 14.27
N ILE A 218 -15.59 -1.72 13.50
CA ILE A 218 -14.14 -2.00 13.43
C ILE A 218 -13.47 -1.84 14.80
N LEU A 219 -13.90 -0.87 15.61
CA LEU A 219 -13.36 -0.67 16.96
C LEU A 219 -13.65 -1.87 17.89
N GLU A 220 -14.78 -2.53 17.69
CA GLU A 220 -15.20 -3.74 18.41
C GLU A 220 -14.62 -5.03 17.82
N HIS A 221 -14.27 -5.03 16.53
CA HIS A 221 -13.75 -6.17 15.77
C HIS A 221 -12.38 -5.89 15.12
N PRO A 222 -11.35 -5.53 15.91
CA PRO A 222 -10.03 -5.17 15.40
C PRO A 222 -9.36 -6.29 14.59
N GLU A 223 -9.72 -7.55 14.82
CA GLU A 223 -9.20 -8.71 14.09
C GLU A 223 -9.59 -8.71 12.61
N VAL A 224 -10.71 -8.08 12.25
CA VAL A 224 -11.16 -7.97 10.85
C VAL A 224 -10.37 -6.91 10.10
N PHE A 225 -9.91 -5.86 10.80
CA PHE A 225 -9.04 -4.85 10.22
C PHE A 225 -7.57 -5.31 10.16
N ARG A 226 -7.12 -6.08 11.17
CA ARG A 226 -5.77 -6.64 11.31
C ARG A 226 -5.65 -8.05 10.71
N THR A 227 -5.96 -8.16 9.42
CA THR A 227 -6.07 -9.45 8.72
C THR A 227 -4.76 -10.22 8.62
N GLY A 228 -3.62 -9.54 8.53
CA GLY A 228 -2.27 -10.14 8.43
C GLY A 228 -1.22 -9.06 8.21
N PRO A 229 0.07 -9.35 8.44
CA PRO A 229 1.12 -8.39 8.16
C PRO A 229 1.25 -8.20 6.64
N SER A 230 1.36 -6.95 6.20
CA SER A 230 1.67 -6.58 4.81
C SER A 230 3.13 -6.18 4.63
N TYR A 231 3.87 -5.95 5.73
CA TYR A 231 5.28 -5.61 5.69
C TYR A 231 6.06 -6.45 6.70
N LEU A 232 6.99 -7.27 6.18
CA LEU A 232 7.89 -8.07 6.99
C LEU A 232 9.27 -7.40 6.99
N GLU A 233 9.61 -6.70 8.07
CA GLU A 233 10.95 -6.15 8.25
C GLU A 233 11.83 -7.16 8.99
N LEU A 234 12.87 -7.62 8.31
CA LEU A 234 13.75 -8.67 8.76
C LEU A 234 15.16 -8.12 8.97
N GLU A 235 15.62 -8.15 10.22
CA GLU A 235 17.03 -7.97 10.54
C GLU A 235 17.80 -9.24 10.17
N VAL A 236 18.02 -9.46 8.88
CA VAL A 236 18.65 -10.69 8.38
C VAL A 236 20.07 -10.90 8.91
N TYR A 237 20.76 -9.82 9.25
CA TYR A 237 22.07 -9.82 9.89
C TYR A 237 22.13 -8.71 10.93
N ARG A 238 22.61 -9.01 12.15
CA ARG A 238 22.86 -8.01 13.19
C ARG A 238 24.32 -7.60 13.18
N GLY A 239 24.56 -6.31 13.03
CA GLY A 239 25.90 -5.72 13.07
C GLY A 239 26.18 -4.86 11.84
N CYS A 240 27.05 -3.88 12.01
CA CYS A 240 27.48 -2.97 10.95
C CYS A 240 28.88 -2.47 11.29
N GLU A 241 29.72 -2.31 10.26
CA GLU A 241 31.08 -1.81 10.43
C GLU A 241 31.15 -0.28 10.44
N LEU A 242 30.05 0.40 10.09
CA LEU A 242 29.89 1.85 10.26
C LEU A 242 29.46 2.18 11.69
N SER A 243 29.61 3.46 12.07
CA SER A 243 29.19 3.98 13.37
C SER A 243 28.37 5.25 13.18
N CYS A 244 27.27 5.13 12.44
CA CYS A 244 26.48 6.30 12.05
C CYS A 244 25.93 7.03 13.28
N SER A 245 26.11 8.35 13.33
CA SER A 245 25.69 9.21 14.45
C SER A 245 24.17 9.29 14.66
N PHE A 246 23.40 8.73 13.73
CA PHE A 246 21.94 8.69 13.70
C PHE A 246 21.38 7.26 13.78
N CYS A 247 22.22 6.25 14.08
CA CYS A 247 21.79 4.86 14.16
C CYS A 247 21.48 4.45 15.62
N PRO A 248 20.33 3.82 15.90
CA PRO A 248 19.96 3.39 17.25
C PRO A 248 20.92 2.34 17.82
N ARG A 249 21.64 1.58 16.97
CA ARG A 249 22.66 0.62 17.39
C ARG A 249 23.80 1.26 18.19
N GLN A 250 24.01 2.58 18.04
CA GLN A 250 24.99 3.32 18.87
C GLN A 250 24.50 3.57 20.30
N PHE A 251 23.22 3.32 20.59
CA PHE A 251 22.57 3.59 21.88
C PHE A 251 22.05 2.33 22.57
N THR A 252 22.24 1.16 21.96
CA THR A 252 21.90 -0.15 22.53
C THR A 252 23.14 -1.02 22.69
N PRO A 253 23.13 -2.01 23.59
CA PRO A 253 24.15 -3.05 23.59
C PRO A 253 24.25 -3.76 22.23
N ASN A 254 25.49 -4.11 21.85
CA ASN A 254 25.84 -4.81 20.61
C ASN A 254 26.24 -6.27 20.86
N ASP A 255 25.71 -6.85 21.93
CA ASP A 255 25.96 -8.24 22.35
C ASP A 255 25.43 -9.27 21.34
N GLN A 256 24.46 -8.89 20.51
CA GLN A 256 23.88 -9.73 19.47
C GLN A 256 24.56 -9.58 18.10
N ASP A 257 25.61 -8.78 17.97
CA ASP A 257 26.32 -8.65 16.69
C ASP A 257 26.85 -10.00 16.17
N GLY A 258 26.76 -10.21 14.87
CA GLY A 258 27.12 -11.46 14.20
C GLY A 258 26.03 -12.53 14.24
N THR A 259 24.89 -12.29 14.90
CA THR A 259 23.70 -13.15 14.74
C THR A 259 23.01 -12.87 13.41
N PHE A 260 22.40 -13.91 12.83
CA PHE A 260 21.76 -13.82 11.51
C PHE A 260 20.70 -14.90 11.29
N LEU A 261 19.77 -14.62 10.37
CA LEU A 261 18.71 -15.53 9.94
C LEU A 261 19.21 -16.45 8.82
N SER A 262 18.94 -17.75 8.89
CA SER A 262 19.30 -18.67 7.80
C SER A 262 18.34 -18.54 6.60
N PRO A 263 18.77 -18.91 5.38
CA PRO A 263 17.86 -19.02 4.23
C PRO A 263 16.67 -19.94 4.47
N GLU A 264 16.88 -21.09 5.12
CA GLU A 264 15.81 -22.02 5.50
C GLU A 264 14.78 -21.39 6.45
N PHE A 265 15.24 -20.54 7.39
CA PHE A 265 14.34 -19.79 8.27
C PHE A 265 13.46 -18.84 7.45
N LEU A 266 14.04 -18.12 6.50
CA LEU A 266 13.32 -17.19 5.62
C LEU A 266 12.28 -17.94 4.78
N GLU A 267 12.67 -19.02 4.11
CA GLU A 267 11.76 -19.87 3.31
C GLU A 267 10.55 -20.34 4.14
N ASN A 268 10.81 -20.82 5.36
CA ASN A 268 9.74 -21.27 6.26
C ASN A 268 8.83 -20.12 6.72
N LEU A 269 9.39 -18.94 7.01
CA LEU A 269 8.60 -17.76 7.39
C LEU A 269 7.67 -17.33 6.25
N LEU A 270 8.19 -17.24 5.03
CA LEU A 270 7.41 -16.79 3.88
C LEU A 270 6.33 -17.81 3.49
N LYS A 271 6.65 -19.10 3.57
CA LYS A 271 5.64 -20.16 3.43
C LYS A 271 4.51 -20.00 4.46
N GLN A 272 4.84 -19.80 5.73
CA GLN A 272 3.85 -19.59 6.78
C GLN A 272 3.01 -18.32 6.54
N GLN A 273 3.60 -17.24 6.04
CA GLN A 273 2.90 -16.00 5.68
C GLN A 273 1.80 -16.27 4.65
N GLU A 274 2.13 -17.00 3.59
CA GLU A 274 1.21 -17.31 2.50
C GLU A 274 0.09 -18.26 2.95
N GLU A 275 0.43 -19.33 3.68
CA GLU A 275 -0.53 -20.30 4.22
C GLU A 275 -1.47 -19.68 5.26
N SER A 276 -0.99 -18.70 6.03
CA SER A 276 -1.73 -18.13 7.17
C SER A 276 -2.66 -16.98 6.76
N PHE A 277 -2.22 -16.08 5.89
CA PHE A 277 -2.91 -14.80 5.68
C PHE A 277 -3.43 -14.59 4.27
N SER A 278 -2.93 -15.34 3.27
CA SER A 278 -3.36 -15.21 1.87
C SER A 278 -3.43 -13.75 1.37
N ASN A 279 -2.65 -12.84 1.95
CA ASN A 279 -2.60 -11.43 1.57
C ASN A 279 -1.28 -11.15 0.84
N GLU A 280 -1.28 -10.13 0.00
CA GLU A 280 -0.05 -9.60 -0.57
C GLU A 280 0.81 -8.93 0.52
N TYR A 281 2.13 -9.06 0.40
CA TYR A 281 3.08 -8.52 1.36
C TYR A 281 4.42 -8.16 0.70
N SER A 282 5.16 -7.29 1.38
CA SER A 282 6.54 -6.91 1.05
C SER A 282 7.50 -7.43 2.12
N VAL A 283 8.71 -7.77 1.70
CA VAL A 283 9.80 -8.19 2.60
C VAL A 283 10.89 -7.13 2.54
N CYS A 284 11.36 -6.65 3.68
CA CYS A 284 12.50 -5.75 3.77
C CYS A 284 13.64 -6.41 4.54
N PHE A 285 14.81 -6.48 3.93
CA PHE A 285 16.06 -6.73 4.62
C PHE A 285 16.57 -5.41 5.17
N GLY A 286 16.30 -5.17 6.45
CA GLY A 286 16.55 -3.91 7.14
C GLY A 286 16.89 -4.14 8.62
N GLY A 287 16.29 -3.35 9.51
CA GLY A 287 16.55 -3.44 10.95
C GLY A 287 17.79 -2.66 11.40
N LEU A 288 18.53 -3.18 12.40
CA LEU A 288 19.64 -2.45 13.02
C LEU A 288 21.03 -2.94 12.57
N GLY A 289 21.10 -3.76 11.52
CA GLY A 289 22.35 -4.24 10.93
C GLY A 289 22.51 -3.91 9.46
N GLU A 290 23.60 -4.39 8.86
CA GLU A 290 23.91 -4.27 7.43
C GLU A 290 23.66 -5.62 6.74
N PRO A 291 22.61 -5.75 5.91
CA PRO A 291 22.24 -7.03 5.30
C PRO A 291 23.34 -7.58 4.38
N LEU A 292 24.16 -6.74 3.76
CA LEU A 292 25.24 -7.19 2.86
C LEU A 292 26.39 -7.89 3.60
N LEU A 293 26.44 -7.83 4.93
CA LEU A 293 27.40 -8.62 5.72
C LEU A 293 26.94 -10.07 5.96
N HIS A 294 25.72 -10.41 5.54
CA HIS A 294 25.21 -11.76 5.71
C HIS A 294 26.03 -12.79 4.92
N PRO A 295 26.55 -13.86 5.54
CA PRO A 295 27.46 -14.81 4.87
C PRO A 295 26.80 -15.58 3.72
N LYS A 296 25.47 -15.61 3.69
CA LYS A 296 24.65 -16.28 2.67
C LYS A 296 23.65 -15.32 2.02
N PHE A 297 24.02 -14.05 1.81
CA PHE A 297 23.12 -13.01 1.30
C PHE A 297 22.43 -13.41 -0.01
N THR A 298 23.17 -14.01 -0.96
CA THR A 298 22.62 -14.45 -2.25
C THR A 298 21.60 -15.59 -2.12
N GLU A 299 21.81 -16.50 -1.15
CA GLU A 299 20.83 -17.54 -0.80
C GLU A 299 19.55 -16.92 -0.21
N LEU A 300 19.64 -15.84 0.58
CA LEU A 300 18.47 -15.13 1.11
C LEU A 300 17.64 -14.46 0.00
N ILE A 301 18.30 -13.84 -0.99
CA ILE A 301 17.60 -13.29 -2.17
C ILE A 301 16.86 -14.40 -2.92
N THR A 302 17.53 -15.54 -3.12
CA THR A 302 16.92 -16.72 -3.78
C THR A 302 15.70 -17.22 -3.00
N ALA A 303 15.84 -17.38 -1.68
CA ALA A 303 14.76 -17.79 -0.78
C ALA A 303 13.56 -16.83 -0.82
N ALA A 304 13.81 -15.51 -0.81
CA ALA A 304 12.75 -14.51 -0.91
C ALA A 304 12.02 -14.60 -2.26
N LEU A 305 12.76 -14.65 -3.37
CA LEU A 305 12.19 -14.64 -4.72
C LEU A 305 11.49 -15.94 -5.10
N GLY A 306 11.92 -17.08 -4.53
CA GLY A 306 11.36 -18.41 -4.80
C GLY A 306 9.93 -18.65 -4.28
N THR A 307 9.32 -17.64 -3.67
CA THR A 307 7.96 -17.69 -3.09
C THR A 307 6.86 -17.40 -4.12
N SER A 308 5.60 -17.53 -3.70
CA SER A 308 4.44 -17.35 -4.57
C SER A 308 4.32 -15.91 -5.09
N SER A 309 3.33 -15.68 -5.96
CA SER A 309 2.96 -14.35 -6.45
C SER A 309 2.41 -13.39 -5.38
N LEU A 310 2.31 -13.81 -4.11
CA LEU A 310 1.85 -12.95 -3.00
C LEU A 310 2.94 -12.02 -2.48
N MET A 311 4.21 -12.42 -2.55
CA MET A 311 5.31 -11.52 -2.22
C MET A 311 5.52 -10.53 -3.37
N ARG A 312 5.15 -9.27 -3.15
CA ARG A 312 5.16 -8.22 -4.19
C ARG A 312 6.56 -7.68 -4.44
N GLU A 313 7.30 -7.45 -3.37
CA GLU A 313 8.59 -6.76 -3.42
C GLU A 313 9.53 -7.23 -2.31
N LEU A 314 10.80 -7.35 -2.69
CA LEU A 314 11.93 -7.46 -1.77
C LEU A 314 12.69 -6.13 -1.74
N ILE A 315 12.72 -5.50 -0.59
CA ILE A 315 13.45 -4.27 -0.32
C ILE A 315 14.76 -4.63 0.38
N VAL A 316 15.88 -4.07 -0.07
CA VAL A 316 17.18 -4.17 0.60
C VAL A 316 17.63 -2.79 1.04
N GLU A 317 17.56 -2.53 2.36
CA GLU A 317 18.07 -1.30 2.96
C GLU A 317 19.54 -1.49 3.36
N THR A 318 20.45 -0.74 2.74
CA THR A 318 21.89 -0.96 2.90
C THR A 318 22.67 0.36 2.90
N ALA A 319 23.81 0.39 3.59
CA ALA A 319 24.79 1.47 3.46
C ALA A 319 25.77 1.25 2.28
N LEU A 320 25.67 0.12 1.57
CA LEU A 320 26.35 -0.22 0.30
C LEU A 320 27.88 -0.07 0.33
N TYR A 321 28.51 -0.12 1.50
CA TYR A 321 29.97 0.05 1.63
C TYR A 321 30.75 -1.28 1.54
N SER A 322 30.06 -2.42 1.53
CA SER A 322 30.68 -3.77 1.53
C SER A 322 31.33 -4.13 0.19
N ASP A 323 32.05 -5.25 0.14
CA ASP A 323 32.53 -5.82 -1.12
C ASP A 323 31.35 -6.47 -1.84
N LEU A 324 31.07 -5.98 -3.04
CA LEU A 324 29.92 -6.39 -3.83
C LEU A 324 30.26 -7.37 -4.94
N ASN A 325 31.53 -7.70 -5.21
CA ASN A 325 31.91 -8.45 -6.42
C ASN A 325 31.11 -9.75 -6.60
N SER A 326 31.09 -10.62 -5.59
CA SER A 326 30.35 -11.89 -5.65
C SER A 326 28.82 -11.70 -5.67
N ILE A 327 28.33 -10.64 -5.03
CA ILE A 327 26.90 -10.30 -5.01
C ILE A 327 26.46 -9.80 -6.39
N LEU A 328 27.23 -8.93 -7.03
CA LEU A 328 26.97 -8.42 -8.39
C LEU A 328 27.03 -9.53 -9.43
N GLU A 329 27.99 -10.45 -9.32
CA GLU A 329 28.05 -11.66 -10.16
C GLU A 329 26.73 -12.46 -10.07
N PHE A 330 26.25 -12.72 -8.85
CA PHE A 330 24.97 -13.39 -8.64
C PHE A 330 23.77 -12.59 -9.17
N LEU A 331 23.67 -11.30 -8.85
CA LEU A 331 22.54 -10.46 -9.27
C LEU A 331 22.46 -10.34 -10.79
N ASN A 332 23.59 -10.40 -11.49
CA ASN A 332 23.61 -10.46 -12.96
C ASN A 332 22.95 -11.71 -13.53
N THR A 333 22.95 -12.83 -12.80
CA THR A 333 22.32 -14.08 -13.26
C THR A 333 20.79 -14.09 -13.14
N LEU A 334 20.22 -13.14 -12.39
CA LEU A 334 18.77 -13.04 -12.22
C LEU A 334 18.10 -12.59 -13.53
N ASP A 335 16.92 -13.15 -13.80
CA ASP A 335 16.08 -12.72 -14.91
C ASP A 335 15.44 -11.34 -14.65
N SER A 336 14.88 -10.74 -15.71
CA SER A 336 14.27 -9.41 -15.63
C SER A 336 13.12 -9.35 -14.63
N ALA A 337 12.26 -10.37 -14.60
CA ALA A 337 11.10 -10.41 -13.69
C ALA A 337 11.52 -10.47 -12.21
N SER A 338 12.59 -11.19 -11.90
CA SER A 338 13.19 -11.24 -10.56
C SER A 338 13.80 -9.89 -10.17
N LYS A 339 14.51 -9.24 -11.10
CA LYS A 339 15.10 -7.93 -10.86
C LYS A 339 14.04 -6.85 -10.62
N GLU A 340 12.92 -6.90 -11.34
CA GLU A 340 11.77 -6.01 -11.17
C GLU A 340 11.10 -6.13 -9.79
N ARG A 341 11.30 -7.25 -9.07
CA ARG A 341 10.80 -7.47 -7.71
C ARG A 341 11.76 -7.01 -6.61
N ILE A 342 12.99 -6.62 -6.94
CA ILE A 342 13.97 -6.14 -5.94
C ILE A 342 14.05 -4.62 -6.01
N THR A 343 13.94 -3.97 -4.86
CA THR A 343 14.22 -2.54 -4.68
C THR A 343 15.41 -2.38 -3.74
N TRP A 344 16.36 -1.56 -4.15
CA TRP A 344 17.50 -1.18 -3.33
C TRP A 344 17.25 0.19 -2.72
N ILE A 345 17.36 0.30 -1.39
CA ILE A 345 17.35 1.59 -0.69
C ILE A 345 18.75 1.78 -0.09
N VAL A 346 19.50 2.72 -0.66
CA VAL A 346 20.88 3.01 -0.27
C VAL A 346 20.89 4.20 0.67
N ASN A 347 21.33 3.97 1.91
CA ASN A 347 21.43 4.98 2.96
C ASN A 347 22.58 5.96 2.69
N LEU A 348 22.33 7.06 1.97
CA LEU A 348 23.34 8.03 1.54
C LEU A 348 22.88 9.49 1.75
N THR A 349 23.01 10.00 2.97
CA THR A 349 22.55 11.35 3.37
C THR A 349 23.43 12.48 2.84
N THR A 350 24.59 12.21 2.23
CA THR A 350 25.49 13.28 1.75
C THR A 350 26.44 12.77 0.67
N PHE A 351 26.72 13.62 -0.31
CA PHE A 351 27.79 13.41 -1.31
C PHE A 351 29.11 14.08 -0.91
N ASN A 352 29.18 14.74 0.26
CA ASN A 352 30.38 15.37 0.76
C ASN A 352 31.24 14.36 1.56
N PRO A 353 32.49 14.09 1.17
CA PRO A 353 33.32 13.08 1.84
C PRO A 353 33.58 13.34 3.33
N GLU A 354 33.75 14.60 3.74
CA GLU A 354 34.04 14.94 5.15
C GLU A 354 32.76 14.91 5.99
N LYS A 355 31.62 15.34 5.44
CA LYS A 355 30.30 15.19 6.09
C LYS A 355 29.93 13.71 6.19
N TYR A 356 30.17 12.91 5.15
CA TYR A 356 29.98 11.45 5.17
C TYR A 356 30.79 10.82 6.31
N LYS A 357 32.09 11.12 6.40
CA LYS A 357 32.94 10.61 7.48
C LYS A 357 32.38 10.96 8.86
N THR A 358 31.90 12.19 9.03
CA THR A 358 31.33 12.66 10.31
C THR A 358 30.03 11.93 10.64
N LEU A 359 29.16 11.75 9.64
CA LEU A 359 27.85 11.16 9.80
C LEU A 359 27.89 9.64 9.98
N TYR A 360 28.74 8.94 9.22
CA TYR A 360 28.82 7.48 9.15
C TYR A 360 30.01 6.88 9.93
N GLY A 361 30.97 7.71 10.34
CA GLY A 361 32.15 7.31 11.14
C GLY A 361 33.34 6.78 10.33
N LYS A 362 33.19 6.56 9.02
CA LYS A 362 34.25 6.06 8.12
C LYS A 362 34.30 6.80 6.78
N LYS A 363 35.43 6.68 6.07
CA LYS A 363 35.65 7.29 4.75
C LYS A 363 35.35 6.32 3.60
N GLU A 364 34.11 5.80 3.56
CA GLU A 364 33.70 4.78 2.57
C GLU A 364 32.93 5.36 1.37
N LEU A 365 32.75 6.68 1.27
CA LEU A 365 31.91 7.30 0.26
C LEU A 365 32.31 6.91 -1.18
N ASP A 366 33.60 6.96 -1.52
CA ASP A 366 34.07 6.61 -2.87
C ASP A 366 33.69 5.17 -3.25
N ARG A 367 33.75 4.26 -2.27
CA ARG A 367 33.35 2.86 -2.46
C ARG A 367 31.84 2.72 -2.64
N VAL A 368 31.05 3.44 -1.85
CA VAL A 368 29.59 3.49 -1.99
C VAL A 368 29.19 3.98 -3.38
N LEU A 369 29.80 5.06 -3.87
CA LEU A 369 29.54 5.60 -5.20
C LEU A 369 29.95 4.63 -6.32
N SER A 370 31.12 3.99 -6.20
CA SER A 370 31.55 2.95 -7.14
C SER A 370 30.59 1.76 -7.15
N ASN A 371 30.16 1.30 -5.98
CA ASN A 371 29.21 0.20 -5.85
C ASN A 371 27.83 0.57 -6.43
N LEU A 372 27.41 1.82 -6.26
CA LEU A 372 26.16 2.35 -6.81
C LEU A 372 26.18 2.38 -8.35
N GLU A 373 27.31 2.76 -8.95
CA GLU A 373 27.49 2.71 -10.41
C GLU A 373 27.41 1.27 -10.93
N GLU A 374 28.09 0.31 -10.28
CA GLU A 374 28.02 -1.09 -10.68
C GLU A 374 26.62 -1.68 -10.52
N LEU A 375 25.93 -1.37 -9.42
CA LEU A 375 24.55 -1.80 -9.21
C LEU A 375 23.61 -1.25 -10.29
N GLY A 376 23.82 0.01 -10.69
CA GLY A 376 23.07 0.68 -11.77
C GLY A 376 23.32 0.12 -13.17
N LYS A 377 24.32 -0.76 -13.36
CA LYS A 377 24.49 -1.53 -14.60
C LYS A 377 23.62 -2.79 -14.63
N ILE A 378 23.19 -3.28 -13.46
CA ILE A 378 22.40 -4.52 -13.31
C ILE A 378 20.91 -4.20 -13.20
N PHE A 379 20.57 -3.16 -12.44
CA PHE A 379 19.19 -2.76 -12.17
C PHE A 379 18.84 -1.47 -12.91
N PRO A 380 17.60 -1.35 -13.41
CA PRO A 380 17.03 -0.06 -13.76
C PRO A 380 17.15 0.94 -12.60
N LYS A 381 17.47 2.20 -12.90
CA LYS A 381 17.74 3.21 -11.85
C LYS A 381 16.50 3.56 -11.01
N ASP A 382 15.30 3.36 -11.53
CA ASP A 382 14.02 3.48 -10.81
C ASP A 382 13.77 2.34 -9.82
N ARG A 383 14.65 1.32 -9.77
CA ARG A 383 14.71 0.27 -8.73
C ARG A 383 15.79 0.53 -7.67
N ILE A 384 16.56 1.61 -7.81
CA ILE A 384 17.60 2.02 -6.87
C ILE A 384 17.22 3.40 -6.32
N TYR A 385 16.91 3.43 -5.03
CA TYR A 385 16.54 4.63 -4.30
C TYR A 385 17.71 5.04 -3.42
N LEU A 386 18.10 6.31 -3.50
CA LEU A 386 18.98 6.89 -2.51
C LEU A 386 18.11 7.49 -1.39
N GLN A 387 18.51 7.24 -0.15
CA GLN A 387 17.81 7.73 1.02
C GLN A 387 18.58 8.86 1.70
N PHE A 388 17.95 10.02 1.76
CA PHE A 388 18.42 11.17 2.50
C PHE A 388 17.70 11.27 3.84
N LEU A 389 18.45 11.24 4.94
CA LEU A 389 17.90 11.40 6.27
C LEU A 389 17.80 12.88 6.65
N LYS A 390 16.58 13.38 6.92
CA LYS A 390 16.34 14.78 7.30
C LYS A 390 16.81 15.07 8.73
N ILE A 391 18.05 15.55 8.86
CA ILE A 391 18.69 15.93 10.13
C ILE A 391 19.37 17.29 10.03
N ARG A 392 19.51 17.97 11.18
CA ARG A 392 20.16 19.29 11.29
C ARG A 392 21.55 19.34 10.66
N GLU A 393 22.32 18.26 10.77
CA GLU A 393 23.70 18.20 10.26
C GLU A 393 23.81 18.16 8.72
N ALA A 394 22.72 17.88 8.02
CA ALA A 394 22.68 17.76 6.56
C ALA A 394 21.60 18.63 5.90
N GLU A 395 20.77 19.35 6.66
CA GLU A 395 19.63 20.12 6.13
C GLU A 395 20.02 21.09 5.00
N ASP A 396 21.23 21.66 5.07
CA ASP A 396 21.80 22.55 4.06
C ASP A 396 22.03 21.89 2.69
N GLU A 397 22.05 20.56 2.62
CA GLU A 397 22.29 19.79 1.40
C GLU A 397 21.03 19.25 0.74
N VAL A 398 19.85 19.30 1.39
CA VAL A 398 18.63 18.59 0.94
C VAL A 398 18.30 18.90 -0.53
N GLU A 399 18.17 20.18 -0.90
CA GLU A 399 17.79 20.57 -2.26
C GLU A 399 18.82 20.13 -3.30
N THR A 400 20.10 20.42 -3.04
CA THR A 400 21.18 20.07 -3.98
C THR A 400 21.34 18.55 -4.12
N TRP A 401 21.18 17.81 -3.03
CA TRP A 401 21.28 16.37 -3.01
C TRP A 401 20.12 15.72 -3.77
N VAL A 402 18.88 16.23 -3.62
CA VAL A 402 17.71 15.75 -4.35
C VAL A 402 17.90 15.99 -5.85
N ASP A 403 18.22 17.24 -6.23
CA ASP A 403 18.46 17.61 -7.62
C ASP A 403 19.52 16.73 -8.28
N GLU A 404 20.63 16.47 -7.59
CA GLU A 404 21.72 15.64 -8.11
C GLU A 404 21.30 14.17 -8.25
N THR A 405 20.57 13.64 -7.26
CA THR A 405 20.06 12.26 -7.29
C THR A 405 19.08 12.05 -8.45
N GLU A 406 18.14 12.97 -8.65
CA GLU A 406 17.17 12.92 -9.74
C GLU A 406 17.84 13.09 -11.12
N LYS A 407 18.83 13.98 -11.25
CA LYS A 407 19.62 14.13 -12.49
C LYS A 407 20.37 12.85 -12.85
N GLN A 408 20.83 12.10 -11.85
CA GLN A 408 21.42 10.80 -12.06
C GLN A 408 20.38 9.73 -12.39
N GLY A 409 19.08 9.99 -12.23
CA GLY A 409 17.98 9.10 -12.59
C GLY A 409 17.62 8.08 -11.51
N TYR A 410 18.16 8.21 -10.30
CA TYR A 410 17.82 7.36 -9.16
C TYR A 410 16.52 7.81 -8.50
N GLY A 411 15.86 6.88 -7.81
CA GLY A 411 14.74 7.22 -6.93
C GLY A 411 15.22 8.00 -5.69
N VAL A 412 14.37 8.86 -5.16
CA VAL A 412 14.64 9.66 -3.95
C VAL A 412 13.74 9.22 -2.81
N VAL A 413 14.34 8.94 -1.64
CA VAL A 413 13.62 8.75 -0.38
C VAL A 413 14.05 9.84 0.60
N LEU A 414 13.14 10.75 0.94
CA LEU A 414 13.33 11.72 2.01
C LEU A 414 12.86 11.14 3.34
N GLN A 415 13.78 10.52 4.07
CA GLN A 415 13.47 9.82 5.31
C GLN A 415 13.39 10.79 6.49
N LYS A 416 12.30 10.70 7.24
CA LYS A 416 12.15 11.36 8.54
C LYS A 416 13.13 10.76 9.54
N TYR A 417 13.76 11.61 10.35
CA TYR A 417 14.58 11.15 11.47
C TYR A 417 13.72 10.53 12.59
N ASN A 418 13.83 9.20 12.74
CA ASN A 418 13.20 8.45 13.83
C ASN A 418 14.11 8.48 15.09
N ARG A 419 13.57 8.87 16.23
CA ARG A 419 14.30 8.94 17.52
C ARG A 419 14.24 7.67 18.36
N TYR A 420 13.62 6.60 17.85
CA TYR A 420 13.43 5.33 18.55
C TYR A 420 12.72 5.53 19.90
N ALA A 421 11.58 6.22 19.83
CA ALA A 421 10.73 6.57 20.97
C ALA A 421 11.46 7.25 22.16
N GLY A 422 12.49 8.06 21.85
CA GLY A 422 13.28 8.82 22.81
C GLY A 422 14.66 8.23 23.14
N LEU A 423 15.00 7.07 22.57
CA LEU A 423 16.33 6.46 22.72
C LEU A 423 17.45 7.36 22.17
N MET A 424 17.20 8.03 21.04
CA MET A 424 18.16 8.88 20.36
C MET A 424 17.91 10.38 20.60
N PRO A 425 18.98 11.22 20.57
CA PRO A 425 18.85 12.67 20.72
C PRO A 425 18.00 13.28 19.60
N GLU A 426 17.41 14.45 19.84
CA GLU A 426 16.65 15.17 18.82
C GLU A 426 17.60 15.76 17.76
N LYS A 427 17.38 15.38 16.49
CA LYS A 427 18.10 15.91 15.33
C LYS A 427 17.18 16.47 14.24
N ARG A 428 15.86 16.41 14.42
CA ARG A 428 14.91 16.99 13.47
C ARG A 428 15.06 18.51 13.44
N VAL A 429 14.89 19.07 12.25
CA VAL A 429 14.76 20.53 12.02
C VAL A 429 13.34 20.98 12.32
N THR A 430 12.36 20.16 11.94
CA THR A 430 10.94 20.41 12.18
C THR A 430 10.23 19.12 12.57
N ASP A 431 9.34 19.21 13.56
CA ASP A 431 8.47 18.10 13.95
C ASP A 431 7.17 18.16 13.12
N LEU A 432 6.97 17.17 12.26
CA LEU A 432 5.78 17.02 11.41
C LEU A 432 4.81 15.97 11.96
N THR A 433 4.97 15.56 13.21
CA THR A 433 4.05 14.62 13.86
C THR A 433 2.65 15.24 13.94
N PRO A 434 1.58 14.52 13.51
CA PRO A 434 0.23 15.02 13.64
C PRO A 434 -0.11 15.37 15.09
N ILE A 435 -0.89 16.44 15.26
CA ILE A 435 -1.28 16.97 16.58
C ILE A 435 -2.10 15.94 17.35
N GLN A 436 -3.06 15.30 16.66
CA GLN A 436 -3.88 14.25 17.23
C GLN A 436 -3.21 12.90 16.98
N ARG A 437 -2.94 12.17 18.07
CA ARG A 437 -2.48 10.79 17.99
C ARG A 437 -3.64 9.88 17.66
N GLU A 438 -3.48 9.11 16.59
CA GLU A 438 -4.41 8.03 16.23
C GLU A 438 -3.74 6.66 16.41
N PHE A 439 -4.36 5.61 15.89
CA PHE A 439 -3.83 4.27 15.98
C PHE A 439 -2.54 4.11 15.15
N CYS A 440 -1.68 3.19 15.58
CA CYS A 440 -0.40 2.94 14.94
C CYS A 440 -0.55 2.02 13.73
N TRP A 441 -0.14 2.50 12.55
CA TRP A 441 -0.12 1.70 11.32
C TRP A 441 0.83 0.51 11.42
N HIS A 442 1.99 0.67 12.07
CA HIS A 442 2.94 -0.42 12.27
C HIS A 442 2.36 -1.56 13.13
N LEU A 443 1.57 -1.26 14.18
CA LEU A 443 0.92 -2.32 14.98
C LEU A 443 -0.18 -3.06 14.20
N ASN A 444 -0.75 -2.40 13.19
CA ASN A 444 -1.77 -2.98 12.31
C ASN A 444 -1.16 -3.87 11.21
N ARG A 445 -0.02 -3.48 10.64
CA ARG A 445 0.44 -4.00 9.34
C ARG A 445 1.84 -4.61 9.33
N ASP A 446 2.67 -4.32 10.32
CA ASP A 446 4.08 -4.65 10.25
C ASP A 446 4.44 -5.80 11.19
N LEU A 447 5.42 -6.58 10.78
CA LEU A 447 6.08 -7.57 11.60
C LEU A 447 7.59 -7.30 11.58
N TYR A 448 8.17 -7.03 12.76
CA TYR A 448 9.61 -6.84 12.90
C TYR A 448 10.26 -8.09 13.48
N VAL A 449 11.15 -8.71 12.71
CA VAL A 449 11.87 -9.94 13.08
C VAL A 449 13.35 -9.63 13.30
N ASN A 450 13.84 -9.91 14.50
CA ASN A 450 15.24 -9.76 14.85
C ASN A 450 16.08 -10.90 14.25
N SER A 451 17.40 -10.70 14.19
CA SER A 451 18.37 -11.66 13.65
C SER A 451 18.42 -13.03 14.34
N ASN A 452 17.82 -13.17 15.52
CA ASN A 452 17.73 -14.43 16.28
C ASN A 452 16.33 -15.10 16.18
N GLY A 453 15.47 -14.62 15.27
CA GLY A 453 14.12 -15.13 15.04
C GLY A 453 13.07 -14.65 16.04
N THR A 454 13.44 -13.84 17.03
CA THR A 454 12.47 -13.17 17.91
C THR A 454 11.69 -12.12 17.13
N VAL A 455 10.38 -12.06 17.35
CA VAL A 455 9.48 -11.01 16.84
C VAL A 455 9.23 -9.99 17.94
N SER A 456 9.44 -8.71 17.65
CA SER A 456 9.19 -7.62 18.60
C SER A 456 7.76 -7.11 18.52
N VAL A 457 7.22 -6.60 19.64
CA VAL A 457 5.93 -5.88 19.65
C VAL A 457 5.96 -4.67 18.71
N CYS A 458 7.11 -4.00 18.64
CA CYS A 458 7.32 -2.80 17.84
C CYS A 458 8.82 -2.62 17.54
N LYS A 459 9.15 -2.22 16.31
CA LYS A 459 10.53 -1.86 15.89
C LYS A 459 11.19 -0.82 16.79
N GLN A 460 10.40 0.06 17.41
CA GLN A 460 10.91 1.11 18.29
C GLN A 460 11.54 0.56 19.58
N ILE A 461 11.21 -0.68 19.97
CA ILE A 461 11.76 -1.39 21.13
C ILE A 461 12.05 -2.85 20.77
N PRO A 462 13.10 -3.13 19.98
CA PRO A 462 13.39 -4.48 19.47
C PRO A 462 13.49 -5.54 20.59
N ASN A 463 13.95 -5.14 21.78
CA ASN A 463 14.10 -6.03 22.94
C ASN A 463 12.79 -6.47 23.60
N LYS A 464 11.63 -5.89 23.23
CA LYS A 464 10.33 -6.32 23.78
C LYS A 464 9.66 -7.32 22.84
N GLU A 465 9.76 -8.58 23.22
CA GLU A 465 9.33 -9.72 22.41
C GLU A 465 7.80 -9.94 22.45
N SER A 466 7.23 -10.31 21.31
CA SER A 466 5.88 -10.86 21.15
C SER A 466 5.87 -12.37 20.95
N GLY A 467 7.00 -12.95 20.54
CA GLY A 467 7.16 -14.38 20.30
C GLY A 467 8.47 -14.68 19.58
N ASN A 468 8.72 -15.96 19.26
CA ASN A 468 9.92 -16.37 18.53
C ASN A 468 9.56 -17.46 17.49
N LEU A 469 9.95 -17.22 16.24
CA LEU A 469 9.58 -18.04 15.08
C LEU A 469 10.26 -19.42 15.04
N HIS A 470 11.26 -19.66 15.90
CA HIS A 470 11.80 -21.02 16.11
C HIS A 470 10.91 -21.88 17.02
N LYS A 471 9.99 -21.27 17.76
CA LYS A 471 9.16 -21.95 18.79
C LYS A 471 7.68 -21.93 18.47
N GLU A 472 7.23 -20.92 17.74
CA GLU A 472 5.82 -20.64 17.48
C GLU A 472 5.59 -20.35 16.00
N THR A 473 4.38 -20.62 15.51
CA THR A 473 4.02 -20.28 14.14
C THR A 473 3.77 -18.78 14.01
N LEU A 474 3.94 -18.26 12.80
CA LEU A 474 3.68 -16.86 12.49
C LEU A 474 2.24 -16.44 12.87
N MET A 475 1.25 -17.28 12.59
CA MET A 475 -0.16 -17.04 12.97
C MET A 475 -0.33 -16.90 14.49
N GLN A 476 0.34 -17.74 15.29
CA GLN A 476 0.28 -17.66 16.75
C GLN A 476 0.85 -16.33 17.25
N ILE A 477 2.03 -15.94 16.75
CA ILE A 477 2.66 -14.67 17.10
C ILE A 477 1.80 -13.47 16.67
N TRP A 478 1.26 -13.51 15.45
CA TRP A 478 0.39 -12.45 14.95
C TRP A 478 -0.83 -12.26 15.84
N ARG A 479 -1.49 -13.34 16.29
CA ARG A 479 -2.64 -13.28 17.20
C ARG A 479 -2.28 -12.67 18.56
N LYS A 480 -1.08 -12.92 19.09
CA LYS A 480 -0.61 -12.28 20.34
C LYS A 480 -0.47 -10.76 20.23
N GLY A 481 -0.25 -10.23 19.03
CA GLY A 481 -0.22 -8.79 18.79
C GLY A 481 -1.59 -8.11 18.72
N LEU A 482 -2.69 -8.88 18.62
CA LEU A 482 -4.03 -8.33 18.48
C LEU A 482 -4.46 -7.43 19.67
N PRO A 483 -4.25 -7.79 20.95
CA PRO A 483 -4.58 -6.92 22.06
C PRO A 483 -3.83 -5.58 22.00
N SER A 484 -2.53 -5.59 21.67
CA SER A 484 -1.73 -4.36 21.51
C SER A 484 -2.28 -3.46 20.41
N PHE A 485 -2.70 -4.04 19.28
CA PHE A 485 -3.34 -3.29 18.21
C PHE A 485 -4.73 -2.77 18.62
N ALA A 486 -5.58 -3.60 19.24
CA ALA A 486 -6.92 -3.23 19.68
C ALA A 486 -6.88 -2.05 20.65
N ASP A 487 -5.94 -2.06 21.59
CA ASP A 487 -5.70 -0.94 22.50
C ASP A 487 -5.25 0.32 21.74
N SER A 488 -4.32 0.19 20.78
CA SER A 488 -3.92 1.31 19.95
C SER A 488 -5.06 1.86 19.10
N LEU A 489 -5.94 0.99 18.58
CA LEU A 489 -7.09 1.33 17.76
C LEU A 489 -8.13 2.13 18.55
N ASN A 490 -8.28 1.79 19.83
CA ASN A 490 -9.21 2.42 20.76
C ASN A 490 -8.57 3.56 21.57
N GLY A 491 -7.39 4.06 21.17
CA GLY A 491 -6.71 5.19 21.82
C GLY A 491 -6.07 4.89 23.18
N LYS A 492 -6.05 3.63 23.63
CA LYS A 492 -5.43 3.17 24.89
C LYS A 492 -3.94 2.91 24.71
N HIS A 493 -3.21 3.94 24.29
CA HIS A 493 -1.81 3.81 23.85
C HIS A 493 -0.86 3.32 24.96
N GLU A 494 -1.18 3.61 26.21
CA GLU A 494 -0.44 3.23 27.41
C GLU A 494 -0.46 1.72 27.70
N THR A 495 -1.48 0.98 27.25
CA THR A 495 -1.63 -0.46 27.52
C THR A 495 -1.15 -1.34 26.36
N THR A 496 -0.81 -0.74 25.22
CA THR A 496 -0.33 -1.46 24.02
C THR A 496 0.91 -2.31 24.25
N GLY A 497 1.70 -1.98 25.27
CA GLY A 497 3.02 -2.55 25.48
C GLY A 497 4.09 -2.02 24.52
N ALA A 498 3.76 -1.17 23.55
CA ALA A 498 4.72 -0.44 22.73
C ALA A 498 5.01 0.95 23.37
N PRO A 499 6.09 1.66 22.98
CA PRO A 499 6.45 2.94 23.56
C PRO A 499 5.64 4.06 22.89
N CYS A 500 4.32 3.86 22.80
CA CYS A 500 3.45 4.65 21.94
C CYS A 500 3.47 6.14 22.30
N LEU A 501 3.44 6.48 23.59
CA LEU A 501 3.34 7.86 24.05
C LEU A 501 4.57 8.72 23.72
N SER A 502 5.74 8.11 23.52
CA SER A 502 6.98 8.82 23.13
C SER A 502 7.38 8.56 21.67
N CYS A 503 6.55 7.83 20.91
CA CYS A 503 6.79 7.45 19.53
C CYS A 503 6.08 8.38 18.56
N ASP A 504 6.79 8.79 17.52
CA ASP A 504 6.35 9.65 16.44
C ASP A 504 6.27 8.90 15.08
N GLU A 505 6.37 7.58 15.05
CA GLU A 505 6.30 6.77 13.82
C GLU A 505 4.90 6.18 13.58
N TRP A 506 3.94 6.40 14.47
CA TRP A 506 2.62 5.75 14.40
C TRP A 506 1.80 6.09 13.14
N TYR A 507 2.07 7.24 12.51
CA TYR A 507 1.38 7.74 11.30
C TYR A 507 2.18 7.51 10.01
N THR A 508 3.42 7.01 10.12
CA THR A 508 4.18 6.56 8.96
C THR A 508 3.73 5.16 8.57
N PHE A 509 3.84 4.84 7.29
CA PHE A 509 3.55 3.50 6.78
C PHE A 509 4.67 3.07 5.87
N ASN A 510 4.95 1.78 5.92
CA ASN A 510 5.71 1.11 4.88
C ASN A 510 4.74 0.74 3.75
N ALA A 511 5.19 0.91 2.50
CA ALA A 511 4.40 0.68 1.31
C ALA A 511 4.11 -0.81 1.08
#